data_AF-A0A2V6HLF0-F1
#
_entry.id   AF-A0A2V6HLF0-F1
#
_cell.length_a   1.000
_cell.length_b   1.000
_cell.length_c   1.000
_cell.angle_alpha   90.00
_cell.angle_beta   90.00
_cell.angle_gamma   90.00
#
_symmetry.space_group_name_H-M   'P 1'
#
loop_
_entity.id
_entity.type
_entity.pdbx_description
1 polymer ?
#
loop_
_entity_poly.entity_id
_entity_poly.type
_entity_poly.pdbx_seq_one_letter_code
_entity_poly.pdbx_strand_id
1 'polypeptide(L)' 'MRLHFIRILPGDKVMLEISPYDLSKGRIIYRQK' A
#
# COMPACT_ATOMS: atom_id res chain seq x y z
N MET A 1 -4.21 -11.81 2.58
CA MET A 1 -3.01 -10.94 2.62
C MET A 1 -1.88 -11.50 3.51
N ARG A 2 -1.80 -12.83 3.72
CA ARG A 2 -0.71 -13.49 4.48
C ARG A 2 0.38 -14.08 3.57
N LEU A 3 0.23 -13.96 2.25
CA LEU A 3 1.17 -14.48 1.25
C LEU A 3 2.27 -13.47 0.88
N HIS A 4 1.99 -12.16 0.96
CA HIS A 4 2.96 -11.11 0.66
C HIS A 4 3.25 -10.33 1.95
N PHE A 5 4.33 -10.70 2.64
CA PHE A 5 4.86 -10.02 3.82
C PHE A 5 5.41 -8.63 3.45
N ILE A 6 4.54 -7.70 3.05
CA ILE A 6 4.93 -6.31 2.80
C ILE A 6 5.20 -5.66 4.17
N ARG A 7 6.45 -5.74 4.64
CA ARG A 7 6.92 -4.98 5.80
C ARG A 7 7.15 -3.54 5.35
N ILE A 8 6.29 -2.65 5.83
CA ILE A 8 6.38 -1.21 5.58
C ILE A 8 7.39 -0.62 6.56
N LEU A 9 8.45 -0.02 6.05
CA LEU A 9 9.35 0.83 6.82
C LEU A 9 9.05 2.30 6.47
N PRO A 10 9.15 3.23 7.44
CA PRO A 10 8.99 4.65 7.16
C PRO A 10 10.10 5.11 6.20
N GLY A 11 9.74 5.53 4.99
CA GLY A 11 10.67 5.93 3.93
C GLY A 11 10.47 5.20 2.60
N ASP A 12 9.66 4.14 2.58
CA ASP A 12 9.42 3.37 1.37
C ASP A 12 8.33 3.96 0.46
N LYS A 13 8.63 4.01 -0.84
CA LYS A 13 7.64 4.37 -1.86
C LYS A 13 6.70 3.18 -2.10
N VAL A 14 5.48 3.33 -1.62
CA VAL A 14 4.40 2.35 -1.80
C VAL A 14 3.37 2.86 -2.79
N MET A 15 2.88 1.97 -3.64
CA MET A 15 1.75 2.23 -4.52
C MET A 15 0.47 1.88 -3.78
N LEU A 16 -0.42 2.86 -3.66
CA LEU A 16 -1.72 2.75 -3.00
C LEU A 16 -2.81 2.74 -4.07
N GLU A 17 -3.74 1.80 -3.96
CA GLU A 17 -5.00 1.85 -4.69
C GLU A 17 -6.05 2.48 -3.77
N ILE A 18 -6.64 3.58 -4.23
CA ILE A 18 -7.63 4.34 -3.48
C ILE A 18 -8.98 4.09 -4.13
N SER A 19 -9.99 3.74 -3.33
CA SER A 19 -11.35 3.69 -3.83
C SER A 19 -11.88 5.12 -4.03
N PRO A 20 -12.58 5.41 -5.13
CA PRO A 20 -12.99 6.77 -5.50
C PRO A 20 -13.96 7.43 -4.49
N TYR A 21 -14.48 6.65 -3.54
CA TYR A 21 -15.41 7.10 -2.51
C TYR A 21 -14.72 7.54 -1.20
N ASP A 22 -13.51 7.04 -0.92
CA ASP A 22 -12.82 7.29 0.34
C ASP A 22 -11.30 7.47 0.11
N LEU A 23 -10.89 8.72 -0.07
CA LEU A 23 -9.48 9.09 -0.27
C LEU A 23 -8.60 8.84 0.97
N SER A 24 -9.20 8.69 2.16
CA SER A 24 -8.47 8.45 3.41
C SER A 24 -8.11 6.99 3.67
N LYS A 25 -8.69 6.03 2.93
CA LYS A 25 -8.44 4.60 3.10
C LYS A 25 -7.95 3.99 1.79
N GLY A 26 -6.63 4.00 1.61
CA GLY A 26 -5.96 3.34 0.49
C GLY A 26 -5.53 1.93 0.85
N ARG A 27 -5.64 0.99 -0.09
CA ARG A 27 -5.07 -0.35 0.00
C ARG A 27 -3.69 -0.35 -0.63
N ILE A 28 -2.67 -0.75 0.12
CA ILE A 28 -1.30 -0.86 -0.41
C ILE A 28 -1.21 -2.14 -1.25
N ILE A 29 -0.82 -1.98 -2.52
CA ILE A 29 -0.71 -3.08 -3.50
C ILE A 29 0.74 -3.45 -3.80
N TYR A 30 1.66 -2.49 -3.83
CA TYR A 30 3.05 -2.76 -4.23
C TYR A 30 4.06 -1.81 -3.59
N ARG A 31 5.31 -2.27 -3.43
CA ARG A 31 6.48 -1.44 -3.10
C ARG A 31 7.42 -1.50 -4.29
N GLN A 32 7.73 -0.35 -4.90
CA GLN A 32 8.82 -0.30 -5.88
C GLN A 32 10.14 -0.48 -5.14
N LYS A 33 10.96 -1.43 -5.60
CA LYS A 33 12.30 -1.68 -5.07
C LYS A 33 13.27 -0.59 -5.51
#